data_AF-A0A7C7RYE0-F1
#
_entry.id   AF-A0A7C7RYE0-F1
#
_cell.length_a   1.000
_cell.length_b   1.000
_cell.length_c   1.000
_cell.angle_alpha   90.00
_cell.angle_beta   90.00
_cell.angle_gamma   90.00
#
_symmetry.space_group_name_H-M   'P 1'
#
loop_
_entity.id
_entity.type
_entity.pdbx_description
1 polymer ?
#
loop_
_entity_poly.entity_id
_entity_poly.type
_entity_poly.pdbx_seq_one_letter_code
_entity_poly.pdbx_strand_id
1 'polypeptide(L)'
;MIELGSALFALRGKVCELLPLERVLATAFHKEPDRVPAIPFIIGAARRFTGATYEDFSLRAEEAAQAYITAVELIGGDALYNVIDLSVEAAQPLDRHDGPALEKLARRLDGGVGRGFRFEVQG
;
A
#
# COMPACT_ATOMS: atom_id res chain seq x y z
N MET A 1 -1.40 -9.39 -24.27
CA MET A 1 -2.48 -10.24 -23.72
C MET A 1 -3.33 -9.49 -22.69
N ILE A 2 -2.75 -8.87 -21.66
CA ILE A 2 -3.51 -8.17 -20.60
C ILE A 2 -4.33 -6.98 -21.14
N GLU A 3 -3.80 -6.24 -22.12
CA GLU A 3 -4.50 -5.11 -22.75
C GLU A 3 -5.75 -5.51 -23.56
N LEU A 4 -5.74 -6.70 -24.16
CA LEU A 4 -6.95 -7.26 -24.81
C LEU A 4 -7.98 -7.66 -23.75
N GLY A 5 -7.51 -8.22 -22.63
CA GLY A 5 -8.36 -8.54 -21.48
C GLY A 5 -9.04 -7.31 -20.89
N SER A 6 -8.32 -6.18 -20.74
CA SER A 6 -8.90 -4.95 -20.21
C SER A 6 -10.01 -4.37 -21.09
N ALA A 7 -9.89 -4.48 -22.41
CA ALA A 7 -10.95 -4.09 -23.34
C ALA A 7 -12.21 -4.97 -23.20
N LEU A 8 -12.04 -6.28 -22.99
CA LEU A 8 -13.14 -7.20 -22.73
C LEU A 8 -13.85 -6.87 -21.40
N PHE A 9 -13.09 -6.57 -20.35
CA PHE A 9 -13.64 -6.14 -19.05
C PHE A 9 -14.45 -4.85 -19.19
N ALA A 10 -13.97 -3.87 -19.97
CA ALA A 10 -14.70 -2.63 -20.21
C ALA A 10 -16.03 -2.85 -20.95
N LEU A 11 -16.04 -3.75 -21.95
CA LEU A 11 -17.27 -4.11 -22.64
C LEU A 11 -18.26 -4.82 -21.69
N ARG A 12 -17.75 -5.76 -20.89
CA ARG A 12 -18.52 -6.50 -19.89
C ARG A 12 -19.10 -5.57 -18.81
N GLY A 13 -18.34 -4.56 -18.38
CA GLY A 13 -18.74 -3.58 -17.36
C GLY A 13 -19.94 -2.71 -17.76
N LYS A 14 -20.27 -2.64 -19.06
CA LYS A 14 -21.48 -1.95 -19.55
C LYS A 14 -22.77 -2.73 -19.32
N VAL A 15 -22.68 -4.04 -19.10
CA VAL A 15 -23.84 -4.95 -19.05
C VAL A 15 -23.93 -5.75 -17.75
N CYS A 16 -22.84 -5.90 -17.00
CA CYS A 16 -22.84 -6.54 -15.69
C CYS A 16 -21.75 -6.00 -14.79
N GLU A 17 -21.88 -6.28 -13.49
CA GLU A 17 -20.87 -5.93 -12.49
C GLU A 17 -19.56 -6.71 -12.72
N LEU A 18 -18.45 -5.99 -12.62
CA LEU A 18 -17.10 -6.53 -12.71
C LEU A 18 -16.64 -7.10 -11.37
N LEU A 19 -15.80 -8.12 -11.44
CA LEU A 19 -15.03 -8.55 -10.28
C LEU A 19 -14.04 -7.43 -9.89
N PRO A 20 -13.72 -7.30 -8.60
CA PRO A 20 -12.71 -6.34 -8.08
C PRO A 20 -11.45 -6.22 -8.95
N LEU A 21 -10.83 -7.35 -9.27
CA LEU A 21 -9.59 -7.38 -10.06
C LEU A 21 -9.79 -6.93 -11.51
N GLU A 22 -10.90 -7.29 -12.15
CA GLU A 22 -11.21 -6.87 -13.53
C GLU A 22 -11.39 -5.36 -13.61
N ARG A 23 -12.05 -4.78 -12.60
CA ARG A 23 -12.25 -3.32 -12.46
C ARG A 23 -10.93 -2.57 -12.33
N VAL A 24 -10.03 -3.07 -11.49
CA VAL A 24 -8.69 -2.50 -11.30
C VAL A 24 -7.88 -2.58 -12.59
N LEU A 25 -7.87 -3.74 -13.27
CA LEU A 25 -7.14 -3.93 -14.52
C LEU A 25 -7.72 -3.08 -15.66
N ALA A 26 -9.05 -2.98 -15.79
CA ALA A 26 -9.68 -2.09 -16.77
C ALA A 26 -9.20 -0.64 -16.58
N THR A 27 -9.22 -0.17 -15.33
CA THR A 27 -8.80 1.20 -14.98
C THR A 27 -7.31 1.42 -15.21
N ALA A 28 -6.45 0.49 -14.80
CA ALA A 28 -5.00 0.59 -14.98
C ALA A 28 -4.58 0.67 -16.46
N PHE A 29 -5.37 0.06 -17.35
CA PHE A 29 -5.19 0.10 -18.80
C PHE A 29 -6.10 1.14 -19.49
N HIS A 30 -6.51 2.17 -18.74
CA HIS A 30 -7.20 3.36 -19.26
C HIS A 30 -8.52 3.02 -19.96
N LYS A 31 -9.21 1.98 -19.50
CA LYS A 31 -10.57 1.63 -19.94
C LYS A 31 -11.57 2.06 -18.89
N GLU A 32 -12.80 2.32 -19.32
CA GLU A 32 -13.91 2.66 -18.43
C GLU A 32 -14.46 1.39 -17.76
N PRO A 33 -14.35 1.25 -16.43
CA PRO A 33 -14.99 0.16 -15.69
C PRO A 33 -16.50 0.42 -15.45
N ASP A 34 -17.18 -0.55 -14.86
CA ASP A 34 -18.57 -0.43 -14.37
C ASP A 34 -18.76 0.62 -13.26
N ARG A 35 -17.74 0.83 -12.41
CA ARG A 35 -17.61 1.96 -11.49
C ARG A 35 -16.13 2.24 -11.19
N VAL A 36 -15.83 3.40 -10.60
CA VAL A 36 -14.48 3.73 -10.13
C VAL A 36 -14.01 2.68 -9.09
N PRO A 37 -12.83 2.04 -9.27
CA PRO A 37 -12.28 1.16 -8.24
C PRO A 37 -11.80 1.98 -7.03
N ALA A 38 -12.02 1.43 -5.84
CA ALA A 38 -11.59 2.00 -4.58
C ALA A 38 -10.70 0.99 -3.83
N ILE A 39 -9.50 1.42 -3.45
CA ILE A 39 -8.53 0.61 -2.70
C ILE A 39 -8.26 1.36 -1.40
N PRO A 40 -8.75 0.88 -0.25
CA PRO A 40 -8.56 1.57 1.02
C PRO A 40 -7.10 1.50 1.45
N PHE A 41 -6.53 2.64 1.80
CA PHE A 41 -5.13 2.75 2.19
C PHE A 41 -4.98 2.61 3.71
N ILE A 42 -5.00 1.36 4.20
CA ILE A 42 -5.10 1.05 5.65
C ILE A 42 -3.73 0.91 6.33
N ILE A 43 -2.73 0.34 5.64
CA ILE A 43 -1.32 0.26 6.10
C ILE A 43 -1.22 -0.38 7.51
N GLY A 44 -0.37 0.16 8.39
CA GLY A 44 -0.20 -0.29 9.77
C GLY A 44 -1.42 -0.13 10.66
N ALA A 45 -2.50 0.54 10.22
CA ALA A 45 -3.77 0.52 10.95
C ALA A 45 -4.48 -0.85 10.80
N ALA A 46 -4.12 -1.66 9.80
CA ALA A 46 -4.74 -2.97 9.56
C ALA A 46 -4.56 -3.92 10.75
N ARG A 47 -3.41 -3.84 11.45
CA ARG A 47 -3.13 -4.63 12.66
C ARG A 47 -4.15 -4.43 13.78
N ARG A 48 -4.87 -3.30 13.79
CA ARG A 48 -5.90 -3.00 14.80
C ARG A 48 -7.12 -3.92 14.66
N PHE A 49 -7.34 -4.51 13.49
CA PHE A 49 -8.45 -5.43 13.26
C PHE A 49 -8.19 -6.84 13.81
N THR A 50 -6.93 -7.23 13.98
CA THR A 50 -6.53 -8.52 14.57
C THR A 50 -5.98 -8.39 15.99
N GLY A 51 -5.66 -7.16 16.43
CA GLY A 51 -5.03 -6.91 17.72
C GLY A 51 -3.51 -7.12 17.72
N ALA A 52 -2.90 -7.35 16.56
CA ALA A 52 -1.46 -7.57 16.45
C ALA A 52 -0.66 -6.32 16.87
N THR A 53 0.49 -6.56 17.51
CA THR A 53 1.46 -5.50 17.79
C THR A 53 2.06 -4.99 16.47
N TYR A 54 2.71 -3.82 16.49
CA TYR A 54 3.34 -3.31 15.27
C TYR A 54 4.50 -4.19 14.83
N GLU A 55 5.28 -4.67 15.80
CA GLU A 55 6.41 -5.57 15.56
C GLU A 55 5.96 -6.87 14.90
N ASP A 56 4.94 -7.54 15.47
CA ASP A 56 4.42 -8.80 14.92
C ASP A 56 3.86 -8.60 13.50
N PHE A 57 3.08 -7.53 13.30
CA PHE A 57 2.54 -7.17 11.99
C PHE A 57 3.65 -6.88 10.96
N SER A 58 4.73 -6.22 11.37
CA SER A 58 5.79 -5.79 10.45
C SER A 58 6.79 -6.90 10.13
N LEU A 59 6.97 -7.88 11.02
CA LEU A 59 7.99 -8.92 10.90
C LEU A 59 7.44 -10.30 10.55
N ARG A 60 6.13 -10.54 10.72
CA ARG A 60 5.50 -11.84 10.42
C ARG A 60 4.50 -11.71 9.27
N ALA A 61 4.80 -12.39 8.16
CA ALA A 61 4.01 -12.31 6.94
C ALA A 61 2.57 -12.78 7.14
N GLU A 62 2.36 -13.84 7.92
CA GLU A 62 1.04 -14.40 8.22
C GLU A 62 0.17 -13.43 9.03
N GLU A 63 0.76 -12.74 10.00
CA GLU A 63 0.07 -11.72 10.81
C GLU A 63 -0.33 -10.51 9.95
N ALA A 64 0.58 -10.05 9.09
CA ALA A 64 0.31 -8.98 8.13
C ALA A 64 -0.81 -9.35 7.16
N ALA A 65 -0.74 -10.55 6.57
CA ALA A 65 -1.74 -11.05 5.63
C ALA A 65 -3.12 -11.15 6.30
N GLN A 66 -3.19 -11.73 7.50
CA GLN A 66 -4.43 -11.85 8.24
C GLN A 66 -5.02 -10.47 8.56
N ALA A 67 -4.20 -9.51 8.98
CA ALA A 67 -4.63 -8.15 9.24
C ALA A 67 -5.21 -7.46 8.00
N TYR A 68 -4.55 -7.57 6.84
CA TYR A 68 -5.04 -6.97 5.60
C TYR A 68 -6.32 -7.63 5.07
N ILE A 69 -6.39 -8.96 5.10
CA ILE A 69 -7.58 -9.71 4.69
C ILE A 69 -8.76 -9.30 5.56
N THR A 70 -8.59 -9.35 6.89
CA THR A 70 -9.64 -8.96 7.84
C THR A 70 -10.11 -7.51 7.60
N ALA A 71 -9.17 -6.59 7.35
CA ALA A 71 -9.51 -5.20 7.10
C ALA A 71 -10.33 -5.01 5.80
N VAL A 72 -9.98 -5.70 4.71
CA VAL A 72 -10.72 -5.64 3.44
C VAL A 72 -12.06 -6.37 3.51
N GLU A 73 -12.18 -7.46 4.26
CA GLU A 73 -13.46 -8.13 4.49
C GLU A 73 -14.46 -7.22 5.22
N LEU A 74 -13.98 -6.36 6.12
CA LEU A 74 -14.83 -5.42 6.87
C LEU A 74 -15.14 -4.13 6.11
N ILE A 75 -14.16 -3.56 5.42
CA ILE A 75 -14.28 -2.25 4.76
C ILE A 75 -14.75 -2.37 3.31
N GLY A 76 -14.48 -3.52 2.69
CA GLY A 76 -14.57 -3.70 1.24
C GLY A 76 -13.37 -3.06 0.52
N GLY A 77 -13.29 -3.31 -0.78
CA GLY A 77 -12.23 -2.76 -1.63
C GLY A 77 -12.02 -3.60 -2.88
N ASP A 78 -11.38 -2.98 -3.87
CA ASP A 78 -11.16 -3.61 -5.17
C ASP A 78 -9.81 -4.36 -5.28
N ALA A 79 -8.89 -4.10 -4.34
CA ALA A 79 -7.62 -4.80 -4.21
C ALA A 79 -7.04 -4.64 -2.79
N LEU A 80 -6.06 -5.48 -2.45
CA LEU A 80 -5.23 -5.33 -1.25
C LEU A 80 -4.01 -4.45 -1.56
N TYR A 81 -3.71 -3.51 -0.66
CA TYR A 81 -2.49 -2.71 -0.72
C TYR A 81 -1.56 -3.13 0.43
N ASN A 82 -0.49 -3.85 0.10
CA ASN A 82 0.35 -4.57 1.08
C ASN A 82 1.58 -3.79 1.59
N VAL A 83 1.55 -2.45 1.59
CA VAL A 83 2.69 -1.67 2.11
C VAL A 83 2.65 -1.66 3.63
N ILE A 84 3.66 -2.29 4.26
CA ILE A 84 3.82 -2.35 5.72
C ILE A 84 4.31 -1.00 6.28
N ASP A 85 5.49 -0.57 5.84
CA ASP A 85 6.10 0.71 6.19
C ASP A 85 7.08 1.10 5.07
N LEU A 86 7.12 2.39 4.71
CA LEU A 86 8.10 2.93 3.77
C LEU A 86 9.52 2.97 4.36
N SER A 87 9.66 2.76 5.67
CA SER A 87 10.92 2.62 6.37
C SER A 87 11.69 1.38 5.92
N VAL A 88 11.02 0.35 5.39
CA VAL A 88 11.70 -0.85 4.89
C VAL A 88 12.57 -0.51 3.68
N GLU A 89 12.04 0.31 2.76
CA GLU A 89 12.77 0.80 1.58
C GLU A 89 13.79 1.87 1.95
N ALA A 90 13.54 2.67 2.99
CA ALA A 90 14.48 3.66 3.51
C ALA A 90 15.60 3.08 4.38
N ALA A 91 15.42 1.88 4.94
CA ALA A 91 16.41 1.18 5.75
C ALA A 91 17.55 0.56 4.92
N GLN A 92 17.57 0.78 3.61
CA GLN A 92 18.76 0.47 2.82
C GLN A 92 19.97 1.20 3.41
N PRO A 93 21.12 0.52 3.57
CA PRO A 93 22.33 1.17 4.04
C PRO A 93 22.66 2.36 3.13
N LEU A 94 22.87 3.54 3.73
CA LEU A 94 23.28 4.78 3.06
C LEU A 94 24.67 4.67 2.38
N ASP A 95 25.25 3.48 2.26
CA ASP A 95 26.60 3.22 1.74
C ASP A 95 26.66 3.19 0.20
N ARG A 96 25.52 3.12 -0.49
CA ARG A 96 25.45 3.14 -1.96
C ARG A 96 24.97 4.50 -2.47
N HIS A 97 25.95 5.31 -2.87
CA HIS A 97 25.89 6.45 -3.80
C HIS A 97 25.06 7.70 -3.40
N ASP A 98 24.00 7.59 -2.58
CA ASP A 98 23.06 8.70 -2.31
C ASP A 98 23.09 9.24 -0.87
N GLY A 99 23.94 8.67 -0.01
CA GLY A 99 24.07 9.05 1.40
C GLY A 99 24.21 10.56 1.68
N PRO A 100 25.09 11.29 0.98
CA PRO A 100 25.28 12.73 1.20
C PRO A 100 24.06 13.57 0.79
N ALA A 101 23.29 13.13 -0.20
CA ALA A 101 22.11 13.85 -0.70
C ALA A 101 20.92 13.71 0.25
N LEU A 102 20.71 12.51 0.79
CA LEU A 102 19.66 12.22 1.76
C LEU A 102 19.95 12.85 3.13
N GLU A 103 21.21 12.89 3.57
CA GLU A 103 21.59 13.59 4.80
C GLU A 103 21.38 15.12 4.68
N LYS A 104 21.68 15.69 3.51
CA LYS A 104 21.40 17.10 3.21
C LYS A 104 19.90 17.38 3.15
N LEU A 105 19.10 16.44 2.66
CA LEU A 105 17.63 16.55 2.65
C LEU A 105 17.05 16.45 4.07
N ALA A 106 17.50 15.49 4.87
CA ALA A 106 17.09 15.32 6.28
C ALA A 106 17.37 16.60 7.08
N ARG A 107 18.57 17.17 6.95
CA ARG A 107 18.92 18.46 7.60
C ARG A 107 18.08 19.64 7.11
N ARG A 108 17.61 19.62 5.86
CA ARG A 108 16.70 20.65 5.32
C ARG A 108 15.27 20.49 5.85
N LEU A 109 14.83 19.25 6.06
CA LEU A 109 13.50 18.96 6.62
C LEU A 109 13.46 19.23 8.13
N ASP A 110 14.54 18.97 8.86
CA ASP A 110 14.66 19.28 10.30
C ASP A 110 14.82 20.78 10.59
N GLY A 111 15.08 21.60 9.57
CA GLY A 111 15.38 23.03 9.67
C GLY A 111 14.20 23.96 9.93
N GLY A 112 13.15 23.56 10.66
CA GLY A 112 12.05 24.49 10.94
C GLY A 112 10.99 24.15 11.99
N VAL A 113 10.83 22.91 12.45
CA VAL A 113 9.87 22.60 13.53
C VAL A 113 10.47 21.55 14.45
N GLY A 114 10.89 21.98 15.64
CA GLY A 114 11.39 21.12 16.71
C GLY A 114 10.33 20.17 17.28
N ARG A 115 10.03 19.10 16.55
CA ARG A 115 9.45 17.86 17.09
C ARG A 115 10.20 16.70 16.45
N GLY A 116 11.26 16.26 17.11
CA GLY A 116 12.04 15.11 16.69
C GLY A 116 11.16 13.87 16.62
N PHE A 117 10.90 13.38 15.42
CA PHE A 117 10.55 11.98 15.21
C PHE A 117 11.84 11.18 15.32
N ARG A 118 12.16 10.78 16.55
CA ARG A 118 13.17 9.76 16.79
C ARG A 118 12.55 8.43 16.35
N PHE A 119 12.94 7.94 15.17
CA PHE A 119 12.70 6.54 14.82
C PHE A 119 13.59 5.69 15.73
N GLU A 120 13.07 5.35 16.92
CA GLU A 120 13.62 4.22 17.66
C GLU A 120 13.24 2.96 16.89
N VAL A 121 14.20 2.44 16.13
CA VAL A 121 14.20 1.04 15.73
C VAL A 121 14.34 0.25 17.03
N GLN A 122 13.21 -0.18 17.60
CA GLN A 122 13.23 -1.20 18.64
C GLN A 122 13.72 -2.49 17.99
N GLY A 123 14.88 -2.95 18.45
CA GLY A 123 15.41 -4.28 18.14
C GLY A 123 15.05 -5.28 19.21
#